data_AF-A0A101UZG2-F1
#
_entry.id   AF-A0A101UZG2-F1
#
_cell.length_a   1.000
_cell.length_b   1.000
_cell.length_c   1.000
_cell.angle_alpha   90.00
_cell.angle_beta   90.00
_cell.angle_gamma   90.00
#
_symmetry.space_group_name_H-M   'P 1'
#
loop_
_entity.id
_entity.type
_entity.pdbx_description
1 polymer ?
#
loop_
_entity_poly.entity_id
_entity_poly.type
_entity_poly.pdbx_seq_one_letter_code
_entity_poly.pdbx_strand_id
1 'polypeptide(L)'
;MSRTPTVVSVRMTDQLAADLEVLQRDGMDASAAIRHAVRLVAGGQRYADLQAAGNGGRRPGVLSIPTRALYAPRAPYDGPEQGV
;
A
#
# COMPACT_ATOMS: atom_id res chain seq x y z
N MET A 1 -12.76 -24.88 -2.26
CA MET A 1 -11.39 -24.94 -1.73
C MET A 1 -11.22 -23.84 -0.70
N SER A 2 -11.20 -24.18 0.59
CA SER A 2 -10.92 -23.20 1.65
C SER A 2 -9.47 -22.77 1.54
N ARG A 3 -9.23 -21.51 1.16
CA ARG A 3 -7.89 -20.92 1.25
C ARG A 3 -7.59 -20.73 2.73
N THR A 4 -6.75 -21.60 3.29
CA THR A 4 -6.16 -21.34 4.61
C THR A 4 -5.44 -20.00 4.54
N PRO A 5 -5.79 -19.01 5.39
CA PRO A 5 -5.09 -17.74 5.37
C PRO A 5 -3.62 -17.97 5.70
N THR A 6 -2.73 -17.55 4.80
CA THR A 6 -1.29 -17.58 5.05
C THR A 6 -0.96 -16.62 6.18
N VAL A 7 -0.41 -17.14 7.28
CA VAL A 7 0.06 -16.34 8.41
C VAL A 7 1.48 -15.89 8.12
N VAL A 8 1.72 -14.59 8.25
CA VAL A 8 3.06 -13.99 8.12
C VAL A 8 3.45 -13.41 9.48
N SER A 9 4.55 -13.89 10.04
CA SER A 9 5.10 -13.38 11.29
C SER A 9 5.95 -12.15 11.02
N VAL A 10 5.72 -11.08 11.77
CA VAL A 10 6.51 -9.84 11.73
C VAL A 10 7.30 -9.76 13.02
N ARG A 11 8.59 -9.40 12.92
CA ARG A 11 9.41 -9.16 14.11
C ARG A 11 8.88 -7.94 14.85
N MET A 12 8.53 -8.12 16.12
CA MET A 12 8.12 -7.02 16.99
C MET A 12 9.35 -6.22 17.44
N THR A 13 9.20 -4.90 17.50
CA THR A 13 10.15 -3.95 18.07
C THR A 13 9.42 -3.06 19.07
N ASP A 14 10.15 -2.42 19.98
CA ASP A 14 9.54 -1.54 21.00
C ASP A 14 8.77 -0.39 20.35
N GLN A 15 9.31 0.16 19.26
CA GLN A 15 8.64 1.20 18.48
C GLN A 15 7.36 0.68 17.82
N LEU A 16 7.40 -0.49 17.19
CA LEU A 16 6.21 -1.08 16.56
C LEU A 16 5.14 -1.42 17.61
N ALA A 17 5.55 -1.86 18.80
CA ALA A 17 4.63 -2.11 19.90
C ALA A 17 3.92 -0.82 20.34
N ALA A 18 4.67 0.27 20.53
CA ALA A 18 4.11 1.57 20.88
C ALA A 18 3.14 2.10 19.81
N ASP A 19 3.50 2.00 18.52
CA ASP A 19 2.64 2.44 17.42
C ASP A 19 1.34 1.61 17.36
N LEU A 20 1.44 0.29 17.56
CA LEU A 20 0.27 -0.59 17.59
C LEU A 20 -0.63 -0.33 18.79
N GLU A 21 -0.09 0.00 19.96
CA GLU A 21 -0.89 0.39 21.13
C GLU A 21 -1.76 1.62 20.86
N VAL A 22 -1.21 2.64 20.17
CA VAL A 22 -1.97 3.84 19.80
C VAL A 22 -3.14 3.46 18.89
N LEU A 23 -2.89 2.65 17.86
CA LEU A 23 -3.93 2.23 16.91
C LEU A 23 -4.99 1.32 17.56
N GLN A 24 -4.58 0.49 18.53
CA GLN A 24 -5.50 -0.37 19.27
C GLN A 24 -6.45 0.42 20.17
N ARG A 25 -6.00 1.54 20.76
CA ARG A 25 -6.87 2.45 21.54
C ARG A 25 -8.02 3.03 20.70
N ASP A 26 -7.78 3.20 19.40
CA ASP A 26 -8.78 3.65 18.43
C ASP A 26 -9.59 2.48 17.81
N GLY A 27 -9.45 1.26 18.35
CA GLY A 27 -10.23 0.09 17.95
C GLY A 27 -9.70 -0.66 16.73
N MET A 28 -8.49 -0.36 16.25
CA MET A 28 -7.88 -1.08 15.12
C MET A 28 -7.03 -2.25 15.61
N ASP A 29 -7.34 -3.47 15.15
CA ASP A 29 -6.52 -4.64 15.47
C ASP A 29 -5.14 -4.58 14.77
N ALA A 30 -4.14 -5.23 15.37
CA ALA A 30 -2.77 -5.18 14.85
C ALA A 30 -2.64 -5.79 13.44
N SER A 31 -3.39 -6.84 13.13
CA SER A 31 -3.36 -7.46 11.80
C SER A 31 -3.96 -6.55 10.73
N ALA A 32 -5.02 -5.81 11.06
CA ALA A 32 -5.63 -4.80 10.21
C ALA A 32 -4.69 -3.63 9.99
N ALA A 33 -4.04 -3.13 11.05
CA ALA A 33 -3.04 -2.05 10.97
C ALA A 33 -1.87 -2.43 10.04
N ILE A 34 -1.27 -3.61 10.25
CA ILE A 34 -0.16 -4.10 9.40
C ILE A 34 -0.64 -4.31 7.96
N ARG A 35 -1.80 -4.95 7.76
CA ARG A 35 -2.35 -5.17 6.43
C ARG A 35 -2.65 -3.85 5.72
N HIS A 36 -3.06 -2.83 6.46
CA HIS A 36 -3.29 -1.49 5.92
C HIS A 36 -1.97 -0.83 5.50
N ALA A 37 -0.97 -0.81 6.38
CA ALA A 37 0.35 -0.26 6.10
C ALA A 37 0.99 -0.92 4.86
N VAL A 38 0.95 -2.25 4.78
CA VAL A 38 1.47 -3.00 3.61
C VAL A 38 0.77 -2.60 2.32
N ARG A 39 -0.56 -2.41 2.34
CA ARG A 39 -1.29 -1.94 1.15
C ARG A 39 -0.85 -0.53 0.73
N LEU A 40 -0.64 0.38 1.67
CA LEU A 40 -0.20 1.73 1.36
C LEU A 40 1.19 1.74 0.71
N VAL A 41 2.14 1.00 1.30
CA VAL A 41 3.50 0.88 0.76
C VAL A 41 3.49 0.23 -0.63
N ALA A 42 2.77 -0.88 -0.79
CA ALA A 42 2.65 -1.56 -2.08
C ALA A 42 1.99 -0.67 -3.15
N GLY A 43 0.95 0.08 -2.79
CA GLY A 43 0.30 1.06 -3.66
C GLY A 43 1.26 2.16 -4.09
N GLY A 44 2.04 2.71 -3.17
CA GLY A 44 3.03 3.75 -3.46
C GLY A 44 4.17 3.27 -4.36
N GLN A 45 4.72 2.08 -4.11
CA GLN A 45 5.74 1.48 -4.99
C GLN A 45 5.22 1.29 -6.41
N ARG A 46 4.00 0.76 -6.54
CA ARG A 46 3.37 0.55 -7.84
C ARG A 46 3.12 1.85 -8.58
N TYR A 47 2.70 2.91 -7.89
CA TYR A 47 2.50 4.21 -8.52
C TYR A 47 3.83 4.84 -8.96
N ALA A 48 4.89 4.68 -8.16
CA ALA A 48 6.24 5.11 -8.55
C ALA A 48 6.72 4.38 -9.82
N ASP A 49 6.39 3.09 -9.96
CA ASP A 49 6.67 2.32 -11.18
C ASP A 49 5.89 2.81 -12.40
N LEU A 50 4.60 3.12 -12.23
CA LEU A 50 3.79 3.68 -13.32
C LEU A 50 4.32 5.05 -13.78
N GLN A 51 4.69 5.90 -12.83
CA GLN A 51 5.32 7.19 -13.13
C GLN A 51 6.68 7.01 -13.82
N ALA A 52 7.48 6.03 -13.41
CA ALA A 52 8.75 5.72 -14.07
C ALA A 52 8.52 5.25 -15.51
N ALA A 53 7.54 4.36 -15.75
CA ALA A 53 7.19 3.87 -17.08
C ALA A 53 6.77 5.01 -18.03
N GLY A 54 6.04 6.02 -17.52
CA GLY A 54 5.65 7.20 -18.30
C GLY A 54 6.74 8.26 -18.51
N ASN A 55 7.83 8.23 -17.72
CA ASN A 55 8.84 9.30 -17.70
C ASN A 55 10.28 8.80 -17.95
N GLY A 56 10.46 7.80 -18.82
CA GLY A 56 11.79 7.34 -19.23
C GLY A 56 12.50 6.42 -18.23
N GLY A 57 11.75 5.69 -17.42
CA GLY A 57 12.24 4.63 -16.54
C GLY A 57 12.79 5.09 -15.19
N ARG A 58 12.84 6.40 -14.92
CA ARG A 58 13.36 6.91 -13.65
C ARG A 58 12.26 6.98 -12.59
N ARG A 59 12.44 6.24 -11.50
CA ARG A 59 11.56 6.36 -10.33
C ARG A 59 11.72 7.74 -9.66
N PRO A 60 10.63 8.37 -9.23
CA PRO A 60 10.70 9.62 -8.49
C PRO A 60 11.28 9.39 -7.09
N GLY A 61 12.11 10.32 -6.61
CA GLY A 61 12.67 10.27 -5.25
C GLY A 61 11.65 10.59 -4.16
N VAL A 62 10.58 11.32 -4.51
CA VAL A 62 9.46 11.66 -3.63
C VAL A 62 8.17 11.49 -4.43
N LEU A 63 7.16 10.87 -3.80
CA LEU A 63 5.88 10.62 -4.42
C LEU A 63 4.75 11.22 -3.57
N SER A 64 4.13 12.29 -4.06
CA SER A 64 2.97 12.88 -3.41
C SER A 64 1.71 12.16 -3.85
N ILE A 65 1.22 11.24 -3.00
CA ILE A 65 -0.03 10.52 -3.24
C ILE A 65 -1.09 11.11 -2.33
N PRO A 66 -2.18 11.69 -2.87
CA PRO A 66 -3.28 12.13 -2.03
C PRO A 66 -3.94 10.91 -1.39
N THR A 67 -4.20 10.97 -0.09
CA THR A 67 -4.75 9.86 0.71
C THR A 67 -5.95 9.18 0.03
N ARG A 68 -6.87 9.97 -0.55
CA ARG A 68 -8.03 9.45 -1.33
C ARG A 68 -7.65 8.50 -2.46
N ALA A 69 -6.51 8.69 -3.13
CA ALA A 69 -6.08 7.84 -4.23
C ALA A 69 -5.62 6.45 -3.76
N LEU A 70 -5.30 6.29 -2.47
CA LEU A 70 -4.94 5.01 -1.87
C LEU A 70 -6.18 4.15 -1.57
N TYR A 71 -7.35 4.77 -1.44
CA TYR A 71 -8.63 4.10 -1.12
C TYR A 71 -9.62 4.07 -2.28
N ALA A 72 -9.33 4.78 -3.37
CA ALA A 72 -10.20 4.76 -4.55
C ALA A 72 -10.29 3.32 -5.12
N PRO A 73 -11.49 2.84 -5.48
CA PRO A 73 -11.64 1.63 -6.28
C PRO A 73 -10.77 1.76 -7.52
N ARG A 74 -9.97 0.72 -7.78
CA ARG A 74 -9.06 0.67 -8.92
C ARG A 74 -9.84 1.00 -10.20
N ALA A 75 -9.49 2.08 -10.89
CA ALA A 75 -9.89 2.22 -12.29
C ALA A 75 -9.28 1.03 -13.06
N PRO A 76 -10.04 0.35 -13.92
CA PRO A 76 -9.46 -0.65 -14.81
C PRO A 76 -8.27 -0.01 -15.53
N TYR A 77 -7.19 -0.78 -15.63
CA TYR A 77 -6.04 -0.36 -16.41
C TYR A 77 -6.44 -0.46 -17.87
N ASP A 78 -6.89 0.65 -18.44
CA ASP A 78 -6.93 0.82 -19.89
C ASP A 78 -5.47 1.09 -20.29
N GLY A 79 -4.86 0.14 -20.99
CA GLY A 79 -3.47 0.28 -21.45
C GLY A 79 -3.27 1.52 -22.34
N PRO A 80 -2.07 1.72 -22.91
CA PRO A 80 -1.76 2.86 -23.78
C PRO A 80 -2.54 2.91 -25.12
N GLU A 81 -3.68 2.22 -25.25
CA GLU A 81 -4.42 2.02 -26.50
C GLU A 81 -5.75 2.79 -26.58
N GLN A 82 -5.82 4.02 -26.06
CA GLN A 82 -6.85 4.98 -26.49
C GLN A 82 -6.19 6.23 -27.07
N GLY A 83 -5.62 6.02 -28.24
CA GLY A 83 -5.05 7.07 -29.09
C GLY A 83 -5.04 6.60 -30.54
N VAL A 84 -6.24 6.37 -31.11
CA VAL A 84 -6.52 6.48 -32.54
C VAL A 84 -7.92 7.05 -32.72
#